data_AF-A0A4S4FS13-F1
#
_entry.id   AF-A0A4S4FS13-F1
#
_cell.length_a   1.000
_cell.length_b   1.000
_cell.length_c   1.000
_cell.angle_alpha   90.00
_cell.angle_beta   90.00
_cell.angle_gamma   90.00
#
_symmetry.space_group_name_H-M   'P 1'
#
loop_
_entity.id
_entity.type
_entity.pdbx_description
1 polymer ?
#
loop_
_entity_poly.entity_id
_entity_poly.type
_entity_poly.pdbx_seq_one_letter_code
_entity_poly.pdbx_strand_id
1 'polypeptide(L)'
;MSFSRRTFLAGAAAGFSVLVLTACEPDRVTPPPTTSAPLPSTTPTAVPIPADILRSAWADDPFSRGTHSFLATGSSPDQRIALRQAIDGRLFFAGEATDDDAPGTVTGAIASGARAANQADASSLPSDRIAIVGAGASGASAAAVLAAAGYDVTVIEARDRIGGRIHSTAPDGWPVGVELGAGRFASDQDADVIRSVGDGVAPLSSPPALFTPTGETAEDRDAGASAIASAAQWAADRPEDLGLGDALDGSGAGNLAPGDPPAPIDYLTAELRRRITDSVGAEPADLSSWYGLDTLPPAADTVALGGVSELVTELLGSSAVWLSTAVLSISRTDDAVSLRLGTGESVTFDRVILTVPLGVLKAQAIEIEPPLPFDQRAAIAELGFGDVESVWVRFDEAFWSTDAVQWSVLGSDFIVTDWVNLMPITGSPVLIGLVGGEAASSMSALSDGELSDALMTALAPFVGA
;
A
#
# COMPACT_ATOMS: atom_id res chain seq x y z
N MET A 1 -27.43 40.94 23.80
CA MET A 1 -28.81 40.88 23.27
C MET A 1 -29.36 39.51 23.58
N SER A 2 -30.26 39.41 24.55
CA SER A 2 -30.90 38.17 24.97
C SER A 2 -32.29 38.08 24.34
N PHE A 3 -32.65 36.93 23.76
CA PHE A 3 -34.05 36.55 23.68
C PHE A 3 -34.29 35.08 24.04
N SER A 4 -35.30 34.94 24.89
CA SER A 4 -35.83 33.84 25.68
C SER A 4 -36.35 32.61 24.90
N ARG A 5 -36.38 31.46 25.59
CA ARG A 5 -37.15 30.26 25.27
C ARG A 5 -38.62 30.36 25.75
N ARG A 6 -39.47 29.53 25.11
CA ARG A 6 -40.83 29.03 25.48
C ARG A 6 -42.03 29.88 25.09
N THR A 7 -42.95 29.32 24.30
CA THR A 7 -44.23 28.78 24.81
C THR A 7 -44.86 27.83 23.78
N PHE A 8 -45.44 26.77 24.31
CA PHE A 8 -46.10 25.62 23.68
C PHE A 8 -47.59 25.73 24.04
N LEU A 9 -48.53 25.59 23.10
CA LEU A 9 -49.84 24.96 23.32
C LEU A 9 -50.70 24.84 22.05
N ALA A 10 -51.43 23.74 22.05
CA ALA A 10 -52.18 23.08 20.99
C ALA A 10 -53.53 23.73 20.63
N GLY A 11 -54.08 23.31 19.49
CA GLY A 11 -55.49 23.50 19.12
C GLY A 11 -55.83 22.87 17.78
N ALA A 12 -56.39 21.65 17.79
CA ALA A 12 -57.00 21.00 16.64
C ALA A 12 -58.49 21.39 16.53
N ALA A 13 -59.00 21.56 15.29
CA ALA A 13 -60.19 20.88 14.76
C ALA A 13 -60.94 21.68 13.66
N ALA A 14 -61.36 20.90 12.65
CA ALA A 14 -62.57 21.00 11.83
C ALA A 14 -62.63 22.01 10.66
N GLY A 15 -62.79 21.44 9.46
CA GLY A 15 -63.20 22.14 8.24
C GLY A 15 -63.46 21.17 7.09
N PHE A 16 -64.51 20.33 7.21
CA PHE A 16 -65.04 19.51 6.12
C PHE A 16 -65.74 20.42 5.10
N SER A 17 -65.44 20.26 3.81
CA SER A 17 -66.24 20.81 2.71
C SER A 17 -66.42 19.74 1.64
N VAL A 18 -67.68 19.35 1.47
CA VAL A 18 -68.18 18.39 0.48
C VAL A 18 -68.38 19.12 -0.85
N LEU A 19 -67.74 18.65 -1.91
CA LEU A 19 -68.04 19.03 -3.29
C LEU A 19 -68.39 17.76 -4.06
N VAL A 20 -69.67 17.66 -4.43
CA VAL A 20 -70.23 16.64 -5.31
C VAL A 20 -69.86 17.03 -6.75
N LEU A 21 -69.11 16.18 -7.44
CA LEU A 21 -68.95 16.26 -8.88
C LEU A 21 -69.21 14.89 -9.51
N THR A 22 -70.17 14.92 -10.43
CA THR A 22 -70.76 13.85 -11.21
C THR A 22 -69.73 13.13 -12.08
N ALA A 23 -69.78 11.80 -12.06
CA ALA A 23 -68.99 10.95 -12.96
C ALA A 23 -69.48 11.07 -14.41
N CYS A 24 -68.58 11.48 -15.30
CA CYS A 24 -68.63 11.19 -16.72
C CYS A 24 -67.30 10.49 -17.05
N GLU A 25 -67.38 9.24 -17.45
CA GLU A 25 -66.25 8.35 -17.72
C GLU A 25 -65.74 8.63 -19.14
N PRO A 26 -64.51 9.11 -19.34
CA PRO A 26 -63.92 9.19 -20.66
C PRO A 26 -63.30 7.84 -21.03
N ASP A 27 -63.49 7.43 -22.28
CA ASP A 27 -62.94 6.21 -22.86
C ASP A 27 -61.46 6.01 -22.52
N ARG A 28 -61.14 4.82 -21.97
CA ARG A 28 -59.76 4.37 -21.77
C ARG A 28 -59.07 4.24 -23.14
N VAL A 29 -58.25 5.21 -23.49
CA VAL A 29 -57.21 5.00 -24.49
C VAL A 29 -56.19 4.03 -23.90
N THR A 30 -56.14 2.83 -24.45
CA THR A 30 -55.14 1.82 -24.08
C THR A 30 -53.80 2.26 -24.67
N PRO A 31 -52.72 2.48 -23.90
CA PRO A 31 -51.41 2.74 -24.48
C PRO A 31 -50.98 1.50 -25.28
N PRO A 32 -50.31 1.67 -26.44
CA PRO A 32 -49.77 0.52 -27.16
C PRO A 32 -48.74 -0.18 -26.25
N PRO A 33 -48.56 -1.51 -26.39
CA PRO A 33 -47.56 -2.23 -25.62
C PRO A 33 -46.19 -1.59 -25.90
N THR A 34 -45.55 -1.05 -24.87
CA THR A 34 -44.12 -0.76 -24.91
C THR A 34 -43.41 -2.11 -24.92
N THR A 35 -43.18 -2.63 -26.13
CA THR A 35 -42.13 -3.61 -26.34
C THR A 35 -40.82 -2.87 -26.10
N SER A 36 -40.31 -2.93 -24.87
CA SER A 36 -38.89 -2.71 -24.63
C SER A 36 -38.17 -3.80 -25.40
N ALA A 37 -37.74 -3.50 -26.62
CA ALA A 37 -36.73 -4.31 -27.27
C ALA A 37 -35.52 -4.32 -26.32
N PRO A 38 -34.96 -5.49 -25.97
CA PRO A 38 -33.66 -5.49 -25.31
C PRO A 38 -32.72 -4.68 -26.21
N LEU A 39 -32.05 -3.66 -25.66
CA LEU A 39 -30.91 -3.08 -26.35
C LEU A 39 -29.98 -4.26 -26.67
N PRO A 40 -29.47 -4.38 -27.91
CA PRO A 40 -28.44 -5.38 -28.17
C PRO A 40 -27.28 -5.07 -27.23
N SER A 41 -27.04 -5.97 -26.27
CA SER A 41 -25.80 -6.01 -25.51
C SER A 41 -24.73 -6.43 -26.51
N THR A 42 -24.20 -5.46 -27.25
CA THR A 42 -23.01 -5.70 -28.05
C THR A 42 -21.89 -5.89 -27.05
N THR A 43 -21.49 -7.15 -26.83
CA THR A 43 -20.25 -7.43 -26.12
C THR A 43 -19.16 -6.61 -26.82
N PRO A 44 -18.48 -5.70 -26.09
CA PRO A 44 -17.46 -4.86 -26.68
C PRO A 44 -16.39 -5.74 -27.33
N THR A 45 -15.91 -5.32 -28.51
CA THR A 45 -14.89 -6.07 -29.27
C THR A 45 -13.46 -5.58 -28.98
N ALA A 46 -13.33 -4.58 -28.11
CA ALA A 46 -12.06 -3.98 -27.69
C ALA A 46 -12.23 -3.34 -26.30
N VAL A 47 -11.12 -3.13 -25.61
CA VAL A 47 -11.09 -2.39 -24.34
C VAL A 47 -11.45 -0.93 -24.63
N PRO A 48 -12.49 -0.36 -23.97
CA PRO A 48 -12.79 1.06 -24.07
C PRO A 48 -11.69 1.90 -23.44
N ILE A 49 -11.59 3.18 -23.83
CA ILE A 49 -10.67 4.11 -23.17
C ILE A 49 -11.11 4.29 -21.71
N PRO A 50 -10.20 4.19 -20.72
CA PRO A 50 -10.52 4.48 -19.33
C PRO A 50 -11.13 5.88 -19.16
N ALA A 51 -12.15 5.98 -18.31
CA ALA A 51 -12.74 7.26 -17.94
C ALA A 51 -11.83 8.08 -17.02
N ASP A 52 -11.01 7.41 -16.21
CA ASP A 52 -9.96 8.03 -15.40
C ASP A 52 -8.89 7.00 -14.99
N ILE A 53 -7.66 7.47 -14.77
CA ILE A 53 -6.52 6.66 -14.32
C ILE A 53 -5.79 7.41 -13.21
N LEU A 54 -5.57 6.74 -12.08
CA LEU A 54 -4.74 7.24 -10.99
C LEU A 54 -3.62 6.25 -10.73
N ARG A 55 -2.42 6.75 -10.43
CA ARG A 55 -1.26 5.92 -10.11
C ARG A 55 -0.41 6.54 -9.02
N SER A 56 0.32 5.70 -8.30
CA SER A 56 1.34 6.16 -7.36
C SER A 56 2.70 6.37 -8.05
N ALA A 57 3.62 7.02 -7.34
CA ALA A 57 5.00 7.27 -7.77
C ALA A 57 5.94 7.37 -6.55
N TRP A 58 5.98 6.31 -5.74
CA TRP A 58 6.81 6.20 -4.54
C TRP A 58 8.31 6.05 -4.82
N ALA A 59 8.67 5.43 -5.94
CA ALA A 59 10.08 5.29 -6.34
C ALA A 59 10.75 6.67 -6.55
N ASP A 60 10.04 7.56 -7.24
CA ASP A 60 10.52 8.91 -7.58
C ASP A 60 10.29 9.95 -6.46
N ASP A 61 9.49 9.63 -5.45
CA ASP A 61 9.21 10.52 -4.32
C ASP A 61 10.47 10.70 -3.45
N PRO A 62 11.04 11.93 -3.34
CA PRO A 62 12.31 12.16 -2.66
C PRO A 62 12.29 11.84 -1.16
N PHE A 63 11.10 11.76 -0.57
CA PHE A 63 10.88 11.49 0.85
C PHE A 63 10.39 10.04 1.11
N SER A 64 10.26 9.22 0.06
CA SER A 64 9.98 7.77 0.16
C SER A 64 11.14 6.96 -0.39
N ARG A 65 11.49 7.21 -1.67
CA ARG A 65 12.51 6.47 -2.42
C ARG A 65 12.26 4.96 -2.31
N GLY A 66 11.07 4.54 -2.70
CA GLY A 66 10.61 3.15 -2.65
C GLY A 66 9.73 2.79 -1.45
N THR A 67 9.40 1.50 -1.34
CA THR A 67 8.26 1.00 -0.56
C THR A 67 8.63 -0.04 0.51
N HIS A 68 8.87 -1.29 0.17
CA HIS A 68 8.99 -2.35 1.18
C HIS A 68 10.45 -2.68 1.43
N SER A 69 10.86 -2.81 2.70
CA SER A 69 12.18 -3.40 3.00
C SER A 69 12.13 -4.91 2.85
N PHE A 70 13.23 -5.50 2.38
CA PHE A 70 13.38 -6.95 2.27
C PHE A 70 14.80 -7.37 2.65
N LEU A 71 14.99 -8.65 2.94
CA LEU A 71 16.33 -9.21 3.14
C LEU A 71 16.94 -9.53 1.77
N ALA A 72 17.86 -8.67 1.34
CA ALA A 72 18.61 -8.88 0.12
C ALA A 72 19.63 -10.01 0.28
N THR A 73 20.10 -10.59 -0.82
CA THR A 73 21.16 -11.61 -0.84
C THR A 73 22.36 -11.17 -0.01
N GLY A 74 22.77 -12.00 0.94
CA GLY A 74 23.88 -11.72 1.87
C GLY A 74 23.51 -10.89 3.09
N SER A 75 22.25 -10.44 3.21
CA SER A 75 21.71 -9.86 4.44
C SER A 75 20.98 -10.92 5.28
N SER A 76 20.77 -10.61 6.56
CA SER A 76 20.07 -11.46 7.52
C SER A 76 19.17 -10.62 8.43
N PRO A 77 18.38 -11.25 9.31
CA PRO A 77 17.62 -10.52 10.33
C PRO A 77 18.50 -9.62 11.23
N ASP A 78 19.80 -9.91 11.37
CA ASP A 78 20.71 -9.12 12.20
C ASP A 78 20.83 -7.67 11.73
N GLN A 79 20.69 -7.39 10.42
CA GLN A 79 20.71 -6.01 9.92
C GLN A 79 19.52 -5.20 10.45
N ARG A 80 18.33 -5.78 10.62
CA ARG A 80 17.18 -5.10 11.23
C ARG A 80 17.44 -4.80 12.71
N ILE A 81 18.06 -5.75 13.41
CA ILE A 81 18.48 -5.61 14.81
C ILE A 81 19.54 -4.50 14.95
N ALA A 82 20.51 -4.44 14.04
CA ALA A 82 21.53 -3.40 14.04
C ALA A 82 20.91 -2.03 13.74
N LEU A 83 20.05 -1.93 12.72
CA LEU A 83 19.40 -0.69 12.32
C LEU A 83 18.58 -0.08 13.46
N ARG A 84 17.85 -0.89 14.22
CA ARG A 84 16.96 -0.40 15.30
C ARG A 84 17.66 0.04 16.58
N GLN A 85 18.99 -0.10 16.70
CA GLN A 85 19.70 0.25 17.93
C GLN A 85 19.60 1.75 18.23
N ALA A 86 19.29 2.07 19.48
CA ALA A 86 19.34 3.45 19.96
C ALA A 86 20.80 3.92 20.10
N ILE A 87 21.05 5.19 19.82
CA ILE A 87 22.38 5.78 19.93
C ILE A 87 22.39 6.81 21.05
N ASP A 88 23.28 6.60 22.03
CA ASP A 88 23.56 7.49 23.16
C ASP A 88 22.32 7.83 24.02
N GLY A 89 21.25 7.03 23.94
CA GLY A 89 19.97 7.33 24.57
C GLY A 89 19.26 8.57 24.01
N ARG A 90 19.66 9.01 22.80
CA ARG A 90 19.25 10.29 22.19
C ARG A 90 18.63 10.17 20.82
N LEU A 91 19.14 9.27 19.99
CA LEU A 91 18.61 9.01 18.65
C LEU A 91 18.08 7.58 18.58
N PHE A 92 16.81 7.43 18.21
CA PHE A 92 16.11 6.16 18.09
C PHE A 92 15.64 5.96 16.65
N PHE A 93 15.47 4.70 16.23
CA PHE A 93 15.07 4.35 14.87
C PHE A 93 13.79 3.54 14.87
N ALA A 94 12.86 3.93 14.00
CA ALA A 94 11.63 3.21 13.75
C ALA A 94 11.27 3.23 12.26
N GLY A 95 10.33 2.37 11.87
CA GLY A 95 9.96 2.12 10.47
C GLY A 95 9.97 0.62 10.20
N GLU A 96 9.22 0.16 9.20
CA GLU A 96 9.07 -1.29 8.91
C GLU A 96 10.42 -2.01 8.66
N ALA A 97 11.43 -1.29 8.16
CA ALA A 97 12.81 -1.79 8.00
C ALA A 97 13.49 -2.21 9.31
N THR A 98 12.93 -1.85 10.45
CA THR A 98 13.47 -2.10 11.80
C THR A 98 12.66 -3.14 12.56
N ASP A 99 11.64 -3.73 11.94
CA ASP A 99 10.75 -4.72 12.53
C ASP A 99 11.07 -6.12 11.98
N ASP A 100 11.18 -7.09 12.88
CA ASP A 100 11.56 -8.47 12.53
C ASP A 100 10.33 -9.33 12.20
N ASP A 101 9.17 -9.01 12.79
CA ASP A 101 7.97 -9.84 12.73
C ASP A 101 7.09 -9.49 11.53
N ALA A 102 7.01 -8.19 11.19
CA ALA A 102 6.13 -7.68 10.15
C ALA A 102 6.83 -6.67 9.20
N PRO A 103 8.02 -6.98 8.66
CA PRO A 103 8.72 -6.07 7.76
C PRO A 103 7.92 -5.79 6.49
N GLY A 104 8.12 -4.62 5.89
CA GLY A 104 7.37 -4.20 4.70
C GLY A 104 5.91 -3.82 4.96
N THR A 105 5.37 -3.94 6.17
CA THR A 105 3.93 -3.73 6.44
C THR A 105 3.63 -2.46 7.23
N VAL A 106 2.38 -2.00 7.20
CA VAL A 106 1.87 -0.95 8.11
C VAL A 106 1.94 -1.42 9.56
N THR A 107 1.64 -2.70 9.81
CA THR A 107 1.71 -3.32 11.14
C THR A 107 3.13 -3.24 11.73
N GLY A 108 4.16 -3.60 10.97
CA GLY A 108 5.55 -3.47 11.41
C GLY A 108 6.00 -2.02 11.58
N ALA A 109 5.47 -1.09 10.77
CA ALA A 109 5.71 0.34 10.98
C ALA A 109 5.14 0.82 12.33
N ILE A 110 3.91 0.42 12.69
CA ILE A 110 3.29 0.77 13.98
C ILE A 110 4.06 0.12 15.13
N ALA A 111 4.34 -1.18 15.05
CA ALA A 111 5.06 -1.93 16.09
C ALA A 111 6.45 -1.32 16.37
N SER A 112 7.20 -0.99 15.31
CA SER A 112 8.50 -0.32 15.45
C SER A 112 8.40 1.09 16.05
N GLY A 113 7.35 1.84 15.73
CA GLY A 113 7.09 3.17 16.29
C GLY A 113 6.88 3.10 17.80
N ALA A 114 5.98 2.21 18.24
CA ALA A 114 5.74 1.96 19.66
C ALA A 114 7.01 1.48 20.39
N ARG A 115 7.80 0.59 19.77
CA ARG A 115 9.06 0.12 20.33
C ARG A 115 10.06 1.26 20.55
N ALA A 116 10.28 2.11 19.54
CA ALA A 116 11.22 3.22 19.65
C ALA A 116 10.76 4.28 20.67
N ALA A 117 9.45 4.53 20.77
CA ALA A 117 8.88 5.38 21.81
C ALA A 117 9.14 4.83 23.22
N ASN A 118 8.95 3.53 23.44
CA ASN A 118 9.25 2.90 24.73
C ASN A 118 10.75 2.97 25.09
N GLN A 119 11.65 2.82 24.09
CA GLN A 119 13.09 3.02 24.30
C GLN A 119 13.44 4.47 24.66
N ALA A 120 12.80 5.43 23.99
CA ALA A 120 12.96 6.85 24.28
C ALA A 120 12.48 7.17 25.70
N ASP A 121 11.27 6.74 26.08
CA ASP A 121 10.69 6.93 27.42
C ASP A 121 11.60 6.35 28.52
N ALA A 122 12.09 5.11 28.35
CA ALA A 122 12.94 4.45 29.33
C ALA A 122 14.27 5.18 29.62
N SER A 123 14.68 6.09 28.74
CA SER A 123 15.88 6.90 28.89
C SER A 123 15.59 8.37 29.19
N SER A 124 14.32 8.80 29.22
CA SER A 124 13.88 10.20 29.32
C SER A 124 13.58 10.66 30.73
N LEU A 125 13.76 11.97 30.96
CA LEU A 125 13.20 12.69 32.08
C LEU A 125 11.84 13.28 31.68
N PRO A 126 10.90 13.47 32.63
CA PRO A 126 9.57 14.03 32.32
C PRO A 126 9.57 15.43 31.67
N SER A 127 10.68 16.17 31.77
CA SER A 127 10.85 17.50 31.17
C SER A 127 11.40 17.47 29.74
N ASP A 128 11.80 16.28 29.26
CA ASP A 128 12.53 16.16 28.01
C ASP A 128 11.60 16.42 26.82
N ARG A 129 12.10 17.22 25.88
CA ARG A 129 11.45 17.51 24.61
C ARG A 129 11.83 16.44 23.60
N ILE A 130 10.83 15.80 23.02
CA ILE A 130 11.04 14.71 22.07
C ILE A 130 10.54 15.13 20.70
N ALA A 131 11.41 15.01 19.69
CA ALA A 131 11.01 15.14 18.29
C ALA A 131 10.86 13.78 17.61
N ILE A 132 9.93 13.70 16.67
CA ILE A 132 9.75 12.56 15.77
C ILE A 132 9.90 13.08 14.35
N VAL A 133 10.84 12.52 13.58
CA VAL A 133 11.06 12.90 12.19
C VAL A 133 10.34 11.91 11.29
N GLY A 134 9.27 12.39 10.65
CA GLY A 134 8.32 11.63 9.82
C GLY A 134 6.95 11.47 10.48
N ALA A 135 5.88 11.82 9.75
CA ALA A 135 4.48 11.65 10.17
C ALA A 135 3.78 10.50 9.43
N GLY A 136 4.51 9.42 9.14
CA GLY A 136 3.93 8.14 8.69
C GLY A 136 3.42 7.29 9.86
N ALA A 137 2.95 6.07 9.57
CA ALA A 137 2.40 5.16 10.59
C ALA A 137 3.35 4.93 11.80
N SER A 138 4.65 4.78 11.55
CA SER A 138 5.64 4.61 12.61
C SER A 138 5.81 5.83 13.50
N GLY A 139 5.94 7.02 12.89
CA GLY A 139 6.02 8.28 13.64
C GLY A 139 4.74 8.60 14.40
N ALA A 140 3.57 8.32 13.81
CA ALA A 140 2.29 8.49 14.45
C ALA A 140 2.11 7.55 15.65
N SER A 141 2.49 6.28 15.52
CA SER A 141 2.48 5.34 16.63
C SER A 141 3.43 5.76 17.75
N ALA A 142 4.65 6.20 17.42
CA ALA A 142 5.61 6.71 18.39
C ALA A 142 5.05 7.95 19.13
N ALA A 143 4.40 8.86 18.40
CA ALA A 143 3.76 10.05 18.97
C ALA A 143 2.64 9.65 19.94
N ALA A 144 1.77 8.72 19.55
CA ALA A 144 0.69 8.21 20.39
C ALA A 144 1.20 7.67 21.73
N VAL A 145 2.25 6.82 21.68
CA VAL A 145 2.83 6.21 22.88
C VAL A 145 3.47 7.26 23.80
N LEU A 146 4.26 8.17 23.26
CA LEU A 146 4.91 9.21 24.06
C LEU A 146 3.91 10.24 24.61
N ALA A 147 2.89 10.61 23.85
CA ALA A 147 1.82 11.48 24.33
C ALA A 147 1.04 10.81 25.48
N ALA A 148 0.77 9.51 25.38
CA ALA A 148 0.14 8.74 26.46
C ALA A 148 1.03 8.64 27.72
N ALA A 149 2.37 8.66 27.55
CA ALA A 149 3.34 8.74 28.64
C ALA A 149 3.48 10.17 29.23
N GLY A 150 2.85 11.17 28.63
CA GLY A 150 2.78 12.55 29.14
C GLY A 150 3.87 13.49 28.61
N TYR A 151 4.60 13.10 27.56
CA TYR A 151 5.60 13.96 26.93
C TYR A 151 4.96 15.01 26.02
N ASP A 152 5.64 16.15 25.89
CA ASP A 152 5.40 17.12 24.81
C ASP A 152 6.18 16.69 23.57
N VAL A 153 5.45 16.25 22.54
CA VAL A 153 6.01 15.63 21.33
C VAL A 153 5.81 16.55 20.14
N THR A 154 6.88 16.80 19.39
CA THR A 154 6.83 17.49 18.10
C THR A 154 7.09 16.52 16.96
N VAL A 155 6.12 16.33 16.08
CA VAL A 155 6.29 15.54 14.86
C VAL A 155 6.67 16.48 13.71
N ILE A 156 7.73 16.17 12.97
CA ILE A 156 8.27 16.98 11.89
C ILE A 156 8.18 16.18 10.60
N GLU A 157 7.39 16.66 9.63
CA GLU A 157 7.12 15.99 8.36
C GLU A 157 7.58 16.83 7.19
N ALA A 158 8.30 16.20 6.27
CA ALA A 158 8.87 16.87 5.12
C ALA A 158 7.81 17.29 4.10
N ARG A 159 6.76 16.48 3.93
CA ARG A 159 5.63 16.78 3.02
C ARG A 159 4.65 17.76 3.64
N ASP A 160 3.80 18.31 2.80
CA ASP A 160 2.62 19.10 3.18
C ASP A 160 1.45 18.24 3.70
N ARG A 161 1.64 16.93 3.83
CA ARG A 161 0.66 15.96 4.34
C ARG A 161 1.31 14.96 5.28
N ILE A 162 0.50 14.44 6.21
CA ILE A 162 0.83 13.24 7.00
C ILE A 162 0.61 11.97 6.16
N GLY A 163 0.92 10.81 6.77
CA GLY A 163 0.62 9.49 6.20
C GLY A 163 1.85 8.75 5.67
N GLY A 164 2.89 9.47 5.24
CA GLY A 164 4.04 8.86 4.57
C GLY A 164 3.58 8.09 3.32
N ARG A 165 3.86 6.77 3.29
CA ARG A 165 3.45 5.83 2.23
C ARG A 165 2.01 5.29 2.38
N ILE A 166 1.25 5.82 3.34
CA ILE A 166 -0.21 5.65 3.41
C ILE A 166 -0.82 6.90 2.80
N HIS A 167 -1.56 6.75 1.70
CA HIS A 167 -2.17 7.86 1.00
C HIS A 167 -3.51 7.49 0.38
N SER A 168 -4.56 7.81 1.12
CA SER A 168 -5.94 7.74 0.66
C SER A 168 -6.32 9.04 -0.04
N THR A 169 -7.05 8.94 -1.15
CA THR A 169 -7.66 10.06 -1.86
C THR A 169 -9.11 9.74 -2.19
N ALA A 170 -9.95 10.75 -2.36
CA ALA A 170 -11.33 10.57 -2.82
C ALA A 170 -11.61 11.57 -3.95
N PRO A 171 -11.06 11.34 -5.16
CA PRO A 171 -11.18 12.30 -6.25
C PRO A 171 -12.62 12.37 -6.77
N ASP A 172 -13.02 13.54 -7.25
CA ASP A 172 -14.37 13.75 -7.79
C ASP A 172 -14.66 12.77 -8.93
N GLY A 173 -15.83 12.12 -8.89
CA GLY A 173 -16.24 11.14 -9.90
C GLY A 173 -15.78 9.71 -9.65
N TRP A 174 -15.03 9.44 -8.58
CA TRP A 174 -14.70 8.08 -8.15
C TRP A 174 -15.78 7.51 -7.21
N PRO A 175 -16.20 6.25 -7.41
CA PRO A 175 -17.28 5.64 -6.63
C PRO A 175 -16.84 5.11 -5.25
N VAL A 176 -15.52 5.03 -5.03
CA VAL A 176 -14.87 4.56 -3.80
C VAL A 176 -13.66 5.44 -3.49
N GLY A 177 -13.15 5.38 -2.25
CA GLY A 177 -11.85 5.93 -1.93
C GLY A 177 -10.74 5.16 -2.65
N VAL A 178 -9.70 5.88 -3.05
CA VAL A 178 -8.55 5.38 -3.78
C VAL A 178 -7.34 5.35 -2.86
N GLU A 179 -6.74 4.18 -2.69
CA GLU A 179 -5.50 4.02 -1.95
C GLU A 179 -4.31 4.00 -2.91
N LEU A 180 -3.53 5.08 -2.92
CA LEU A 180 -2.30 5.20 -3.71
C LEU A 180 -1.08 4.63 -2.96
N GLY A 181 -1.27 4.16 -1.73
CA GLY A 181 -0.22 3.57 -0.90
C GLY A 181 -0.64 2.20 -0.38
N ALA A 182 -0.47 1.97 0.93
CA ALA A 182 -1.01 0.77 1.57
C ALA A 182 -2.53 0.67 1.40
N GLY A 183 -3.00 -0.37 0.72
CA GLY A 183 -4.43 -0.61 0.49
C GLY A 183 -4.80 -2.08 0.37
N ARG A 184 -3.86 -3.00 0.61
CA ARG A 184 -4.08 -4.45 0.64
C ARG A 184 -3.48 -5.01 1.90
N PHE A 185 -4.20 -5.90 2.57
CA PHE A 185 -3.89 -6.36 3.91
C PHE A 185 -4.11 -7.87 4.03
N ALA A 186 -3.31 -8.51 4.87
CA ALA A 186 -3.51 -9.89 5.27
C ALA A 186 -4.28 -9.93 6.60
N SER A 187 -5.49 -10.49 6.62
CA SER A 187 -6.41 -10.41 7.77
C SER A 187 -5.79 -10.84 9.10
N ASP A 188 -4.96 -11.88 9.09
CA ASP A 188 -4.33 -12.41 10.30
C ASP A 188 -3.23 -11.50 10.86
N GLN A 189 -2.43 -10.87 9.99
CA GLN A 189 -1.32 -10.00 10.39
C GLN A 189 -1.76 -8.56 10.63
N ASP A 190 -2.67 -8.05 9.81
CA ASP A 190 -3.07 -6.64 9.75
C ASP A 190 -4.43 -6.38 10.43
N ALA A 191 -4.88 -7.28 11.30
CA ALA A 191 -6.18 -7.19 11.96
C ALA A 191 -6.43 -5.85 12.65
N ASP A 192 -5.40 -5.22 13.20
CA ASP A 192 -5.48 -3.91 13.85
C ASP A 192 -5.66 -2.75 12.86
N VAL A 193 -4.95 -2.82 11.73
CA VAL A 193 -5.08 -1.85 10.63
C VAL A 193 -6.48 -1.95 10.03
N ILE A 194 -6.91 -3.16 9.69
CA ILE A 194 -8.23 -3.45 9.12
C ILE A 194 -9.34 -2.93 10.04
N ARG A 195 -9.23 -3.15 11.35
CA ARG A 195 -10.22 -2.67 12.32
C ARG A 195 -10.26 -1.15 12.43
N SER A 196 -9.12 -0.47 12.29
CA SER A 196 -9.07 1.00 12.28
C SER A 196 -9.74 1.57 11.03
N VAL A 197 -9.57 0.93 9.87
CA VAL A 197 -10.28 1.33 8.63
C VAL A 197 -11.79 1.07 8.72
N GLY A 198 -12.21 0.03 9.46
CA GLY A 198 -13.62 -0.25 9.74
C GLY A 198 -14.38 -0.74 8.51
N ASP A 199 -15.50 -0.11 8.17
CA ASP A 199 -16.36 -0.53 7.04
C ASP A 199 -15.75 -0.19 5.66
N GLY A 200 -14.58 0.47 5.63
CA GLY A 200 -13.84 0.83 4.42
C GLY A 200 -13.00 -0.29 3.82
N VAL A 201 -13.21 -1.56 4.19
CA VAL A 201 -12.50 -2.72 3.63
C VAL A 201 -13.45 -3.76 3.05
N ALA A 202 -12.95 -4.58 2.13
CA ALA A 202 -13.66 -5.71 1.56
C ALA A 202 -12.75 -6.94 1.41
N PRO A 203 -13.30 -8.16 1.53
CA PRO A 203 -12.54 -9.37 1.31
C PRO A 203 -12.17 -9.54 -0.16
N LEU A 204 -10.94 -9.95 -0.42
CA LEU A 204 -10.49 -10.49 -1.69
C LEU A 204 -10.79 -12.00 -1.68
N SER A 205 -11.76 -12.42 -2.50
CA SER A 205 -12.13 -13.84 -2.59
C SER A 205 -11.10 -14.66 -3.35
N SER A 206 -10.77 -15.87 -2.87
CA SER A 206 -10.16 -17.04 -3.57
C SER A 206 -8.91 -16.78 -4.45
N PRO A 207 -8.18 -17.82 -4.92
CA PRO A 207 -7.10 -17.61 -5.89
C PRO A 207 -7.62 -16.88 -7.15
N PRO A 208 -6.77 -16.09 -7.83
CA PRO A 208 -7.18 -15.34 -9.01
C PRO A 208 -7.68 -16.28 -10.12
N ALA A 209 -8.66 -15.82 -10.89
CA ALA A 209 -8.99 -16.48 -12.14
C ALA A 209 -7.84 -16.25 -13.14
N LEU A 210 -7.33 -17.33 -13.73
CA LEU A 210 -6.14 -17.30 -14.56
C LEU A 210 -6.54 -17.22 -16.03
N PHE A 211 -5.84 -16.37 -16.79
CA PHE A 211 -6.06 -16.16 -18.22
C PHE A 211 -4.74 -16.24 -18.98
N THR A 212 -4.79 -16.66 -20.22
CA THR A 212 -3.70 -16.49 -21.18
C THR A 212 -3.75 -15.08 -21.78
N PRO A 213 -2.70 -14.63 -22.50
CA PRO A 213 -2.71 -13.31 -23.14
C PRO A 213 -3.76 -13.18 -24.25
N THR A 214 -4.32 -14.30 -24.72
CA THR A 214 -5.40 -14.35 -25.73
C THR A 214 -6.80 -14.39 -25.10
N GLY A 215 -6.91 -14.42 -23.77
CA GLY A 215 -8.18 -14.44 -23.03
C GLY A 215 -8.74 -15.84 -22.76
N GLU A 216 -7.97 -16.90 -23.01
CA GLU A 216 -8.40 -18.27 -22.64
C GLU A 216 -8.20 -18.49 -21.14
N THR A 217 -9.18 -19.10 -20.47
CA THR A 217 -9.06 -19.42 -19.04
C THR A 217 -8.07 -20.56 -18.81
N ALA A 218 -7.27 -20.46 -17.75
CA ALA A 218 -6.32 -21.47 -17.30
C ALA A 218 -6.70 -22.04 -15.93
N GLU A 219 -6.26 -23.26 -15.65
CA GLU A 219 -6.36 -23.87 -14.32
C GLU A 219 -5.04 -23.69 -13.59
N ASP A 220 -5.10 -23.41 -12.29
CA ASP A 220 -3.91 -23.27 -11.46
C ASP A 220 -3.10 -24.58 -11.42
N ARG A 221 -1.79 -24.43 -11.55
CA ARG A 221 -0.83 -25.50 -11.44
C ARG A 221 0.16 -25.09 -10.37
N ASP A 222 0.28 -25.92 -9.34
CA ASP A 222 1.21 -25.75 -8.21
C ASP A 222 2.71 -25.84 -8.60
N ALA A 223 3.03 -25.65 -9.89
CA ALA A 223 4.38 -25.69 -10.43
C ALA A 223 5.24 -24.53 -9.91
N GLY A 224 4.67 -23.33 -9.78
CA GLY A 224 5.41 -22.15 -9.31
C GLY A 224 5.83 -22.26 -7.85
N ALA A 225 4.88 -22.52 -6.95
CA ALA A 225 5.17 -22.64 -5.52
C ALA A 225 6.11 -23.83 -5.22
N SER A 226 5.92 -24.97 -5.91
CA SER A 226 6.81 -26.12 -5.80
C SER A 226 8.25 -25.81 -6.24
N ALA A 227 8.43 -25.01 -7.31
CA ALA A 227 9.75 -24.64 -7.80
C ALA A 227 10.47 -23.69 -6.82
N ILE A 228 9.77 -22.68 -6.29
CA ILE A 228 10.33 -21.78 -5.26
C ILE A 228 10.73 -22.57 -4.01
N ALA A 229 9.87 -23.46 -3.52
CA ALA A 229 10.16 -24.29 -2.35
C ALA A 229 11.38 -25.21 -2.59
N SER A 230 11.47 -25.82 -3.77
CA SER A 230 12.60 -26.67 -4.15
C SER A 230 13.91 -25.88 -4.24
N ALA A 231 13.87 -24.66 -4.79
CA ALA A 231 15.01 -23.76 -4.87
C ALA A 231 15.50 -23.34 -3.47
N ALA A 232 14.58 -22.95 -2.58
CA ALA A 232 14.91 -22.58 -1.21
C ALA A 232 15.52 -23.74 -0.42
N GLN A 233 14.94 -24.94 -0.53
CA GLN A 233 15.47 -26.14 0.11
C GLN A 233 16.87 -26.48 -0.41
N TRP A 234 17.07 -26.37 -1.73
CA TRP A 234 18.38 -26.58 -2.34
C TRP A 234 19.39 -25.54 -1.86
N ALA A 235 19.01 -24.26 -1.77
CA ALA A 235 19.87 -23.16 -1.35
C ALA A 235 20.30 -23.25 0.12
N ALA A 236 19.45 -23.78 1.00
CA ALA A 236 19.76 -23.95 2.42
C ALA A 236 21.02 -24.82 2.69
N ASP A 237 21.36 -25.71 1.75
CA ASP A 237 22.55 -26.58 1.82
C ASP A 237 23.77 -25.97 1.09
N ARG A 238 23.77 -24.67 0.78
CA ARG A 238 24.89 -23.97 0.14
C ARG A 238 25.86 -23.39 1.18
N PRO A 239 27.15 -23.23 0.82
CA PRO A 239 28.13 -22.61 1.72
C PRO A 239 27.96 -21.09 1.84
N GLU A 240 27.19 -20.47 0.95
CA GLU A 240 26.94 -19.03 0.89
C GLU A 240 25.48 -18.77 0.50
N ASP A 241 24.94 -17.63 0.96
CA ASP A 241 23.61 -17.19 0.58
C ASP A 241 23.58 -16.79 -0.90
N LEU A 242 22.50 -17.16 -1.58
CA LEU A 242 22.26 -16.90 -2.99
C LEU A 242 20.99 -16.10 -3.15
N GLY A 243 20.89 -15.35 -4.25
CA GLY A 243 19.61 -14.82 -4.70
C GLY A 243 18.66 -15.96 -5.06
N LEU A 244 17.34 -15.74 -4.89
CA LEU A 244 16.34 -16.75 -5.27
C LEU A 244 16.42 -17.10 -6.76
N GLY A 245 16.75 -16.15 -7.63
CA GLY A 245 17.02 -16.39 -9.06
C GLY A 245 18.13 -17.43 -9.26
N ASP A 246 19.30 -17.21 -8.65
CA ASP A 246 20.43 -18.15 -8.71
C ASP A 246 20.10 -19.51 -8.08
N ALA A 247 19.27 -19.53 -7.03
CA ALA A 247 18.79 -20.75 -6.41
C ALA A 247 17.86 -21.55 -7.33
N LEU A 248 16.98 -20.89 -8.09
CA LEU A 248 16.11 -21.53 -9.08
C LEU A 248 16.94 -22.16 -10.21
N ASP A 249 17.95 -21.45 -10.70
CA ASP A 249 18.84 -21.93 -11.75
C ASP A 249 19.71 -23.09 -11.25
N GLY A 250 20.35 -22.94 -10.09
CA GLY A 250 21.26 -23.92 -9.51
C GLY A 250 20.57 -25.22 -9.08
N SER A 251 19.32 -25.13 -8.59
CA SER A 251 18.50 -26.31 -8.26
C SER A 251 17.95 -27.01 -9.50
N GLY A 252 17.90 -26.31 -10.63
CA GLY A 252 17.20 -26.73 -11.85
C GLY A 252 15.68 -26.61 -11.75
N ALA A 253 15.13 -26.09 -10.65
CA ALA A 253 13.70 -25.85 -10.48
C ALA A 253 13.18 -24.73 -11.40
N GLY A 254 14.05 -23.80 -11.81
CA GLY A 254 13.76 -22.78 -12.82
C GLY A 254 13.76 -23.29 -14.27
N ASN A 255 14.30 -24.48 -14.54
CA ASN A 255 14.43 -25.06 -15.89
C ASN A 255 13.11 -25.68 -16.40
N LEU A 256 12.04 -24.89 -16.35
CA LEU A 256 10.72 -25.27 -16.81
C LEU A 256 10.59 -25.06 -18.32
N ALA A 257 9.87 -25.97 -18.98
CA ALA A 257 9.73 -25.93 -20.43
C ALA A 257 8.98 -24.66 -20.87
N PRO A 258 9.53 -23.87 -21.82
CA PRO A 258 8.76 -22.84 -22.49
C PRO A 258 7.78 -23.46 -23.49
N GLY A 259 6.81 -22.68 -23.96
CA GLY A 259 5.83 -23.12 -24.95
C GLY A 259 4.73 -22.10 -25.16
N ASP A 260 3.65 -22.53 -25.80
CA ASP A 260 2.43 -21.72 -25.90
C ASP A 260 1.84 -21.52 -24.49
N PRO A 261 1.50 -20.28 -24.09
CA PRO A 261 0.92 -20.02 -22.79
C PRO A 261 -0.41 -20.77 -22.58
N PRO A 262 -0.66 -21.33 -21.39
CA PRO A 262 0.21 -21.28 -20.22
C PRO A 262 1.18 -22.47 -20.20
N ALA A 263 2.47 -22.21 -20.41
CA ALA A 263 3.56 -23.14 -20.21
C ALA A 263 3.93 -23.25 -18.72
N PRO A 264 4.60 -24.33 -18.26
CA PRO A 264 5.01 -24.46 -16.86
C PRO A 264 5.82 -23.28 -16.31
N ILE A 265 6.66 -22.65 -17.14
CA ILE A 265 7.43 -21.46 -16.75
C ILE A 265 6.52 -20.26 -16.42
N ASP A 266 5.37 -20.12 -17.07
CA ASP A 266 4.46 -18.99 -16.88
C ASP A 266 3.84 -19.00 -15.47
N TYR A 267 3.59 -20.19 -14.90
CA TYR A 267 3.12 -20.33 -13.52
C TYR A 267 4.20 -19.95 -12.51
N LEU A 268 5.47 -20.28 -12.78
CA LEU A 268 6.59 -19.85 -11.93
C LEU A 268 6.75 -18.33 -11.98
N THR A 269 6.73 -17.73 -13.18
CA THR A 269 6.82 -16.28 -13.34
C THR A 269 5.69 -15.55 -12.61
N ALA A 270 4.44 -16.01 -12.76
CA ALA A 270 3.30 -15.41 -12.08
C ALA A 270 3.38 -15.55 -10.56
N GLU A 271 3.83 -16.70 -10.04
CA GLU A 271 4.02 -16.90 -8.61
C GLU A 271 5.13 -16.01 -8.04
N LEU A 272 6.27 -15.89 -8.73
CA LEU A 272 7.37 -15.00 -8.33
C LEU A 272 6.92 -13.54 -8.31
N ARG A 273 6.19 -13.10 -9.34
CA ARG A 273 5.62 -11.75 -9.39
C ARG A 273 4.71 -11.48 -8.20
N ARG A 274 3.68 -12.32 -8.00
CA ARG A 274 2.71 -12.13 -6.92
C ARG A 274 3.32 -12.15 -5.52
N ARG A 275 4.33 -13.01 -5.29
CA ARG A 275 4.93 -13.18 -3.96
C ARG A 275 6.06 -12.22 -3.67
N ILE A 276 6.76 -11.72 -4.70
CA ILE A 276 8.01 -10.96 -4.52
C ILE A 276 7.92 -9.63 -5.26
N THR A 277 7.82 -9.66 -6.59
CA THR A 277 7.93 -8.43 -7.39
C THR A 277 6.80 -7.47 -7.09
N ASP A 278 5.54 -7.86 -7.28
CA ASP A 278 4.38 -6.96 -7.13
C ASP A 278 3.90 -6.80 -5.67
N SER A 279 4.49 -7.54 -4.73
CA SER A 279 4.18 -7.48 -3.30
C SER A 279 5.18 -6.63 -2.51
N VAL A 280 6.48 -6.79 -2.76
CA VAL A 280 7.56 -6.11 -2.03
C VAL A 280 8.47 -5.29 -2.94
N GLY A 281 8.34 -5.39 -4.26
CA GLY A 281 9.08 -4.57 -5.21
C GLY A 281 10.52 -5.03 -5.44
N ALA A 282 10.85 -6.25 -5.02
CA ALA A 282 12.17 -6.84 -5.18
C ALA A 282 12.23 -7.70 -6.43
N GLU A 283 13.40 -7.80 -7.05
CA GLU A 283 13.64 -8.84 -8.06
C GLU A 283 13.99 -10.16 -7.37
N PRO A 284 13.55 -11.33 -7.89
CA PRO A 284 13.92 -12.63 -7.31
C PRO A 284 15.43 -12.84 -7.17
N ALA A 285 16.24 -12.26 -8.06
CA ALA A 285 17.70 -12.35 -7.98
C ALA A 285 18.29 -11.59 -6.76
N ASP A 286 17.61 -10.55 -6.29
CA ASP A 286 18.09 -9.73 -5.17
C ASP A 286 17.62 -10.25 -3.81
N LEU A 287 16.56 -11.06 -3.78
CA LEU A 287 16.00 -11.61 -2.54
C LEU A 287 16.85 -12.78 -2.01
N SER A 288 17.26 -12.72 -0.74
CA SER A 288 17.96 -13.81 -0.06
C SER A 288 17.14 -15.10 -0.12
N SER A 289 17.74 -16.17 -0.63
CA SER A 289 17.13 -17.50 -0.64
C SER A 289 17.11 -18.16 0.74
N TRP A 290 17.98 -17.73 1.66
CA TRP A 290 18.02 -18.24 3.04
C TRP A 290 17.01 -17.57 3.96
N TYR A 291 16.85 -16.25 3.85
CA TYR A 291 16.08 -15.47 4.82
C TYR A 291 14.94 -14.67 4.19
N GLY A 292 15.04 -14.33 2.91
CA GLY A 292 14.11 -13.42 2.25
C GLY A 292 12.69 -13.96 2.19
N LEU A 293 12.50 -15.21 1.75
CA LEU A 293 11.19 -15.83 1.55
C LEU A 293 10.33 -15.88 2.83
N ASP A 294 10.94 -16.16 3.98
CA ASP A 294 10.24 -16.30 5.26
C ASP A 294 9.85 -14.94 5.87
N THR A 295 10.44 -13.85 5.35
CA THR A 295 10.15 -12.47 5.80
C THR A 295 9.21 -11.72 4.85
N LEU A 296 8.74 -12.36 3.78
CA LEU A 296 7.76 -11.75 2.88
C LEU A 296 6.42 -11.56 3.62
N PRO A 297 5.71 -10.46 3.35
CA PRO A 297 4.33 -10.32 3.81
C PRO A 297 3.47 -11.50 3.31
N PRO A 298 2.54 -12.01 4.12
CA PRO A 298 1.51 -12.94 3.67
C PRO A 298 0.69 -12.35 2.52
N ALA A 299 0.10 -13.24 1.72
CA ALA A 299 -0.80 -12.81 0.66
C ALA A 299 -1.97 -12.03 1.24
N ALA A 300 -2.26 -10.87 0.65
CA ALA A 300 -3.38 -10.05 1.06
C ALA A 300 -4.71 -10.75 0.68
N ASP A 301 -5.62 -10.78 1.64
CA ASP A 301 -6.98 -11.30 1.50
C ASP A 301 -8.04 -10.21 1.71
N THR A 302 -7.60 -8.97 1.88
CA THR A 302 -8.43 -7.80 2.14
C THR A 302 -7.93 -6.61 1.32
N VAL A 303 -8.86 -5.83 0.76
CA VAL A 303 -8.58 -4.58 0.06
C VAL A 303 -9.31 -3.42 0.75
N ALA A 304 -8.65 -2.28 0.87
CA ALA A 304 -9.26 -1.04 1.33
C ALA A 304 -9.90 -0.27 0.18
N LEU A 305 -11.05 0.35 0.48
CA LEU A 305 -11.87 1.14 -0.42
C LEU A 305 -11.87 2.62 0.01
N GLY A 306 -10.76 3.07 0.59
CA GLY A 306 -10.59 4.36 1.24
C GLY A 306 -10.33 4.26 2.75
N GLY A 307 -9.87 5.37 3.34
CA GLY A 307 -9.82 5.55 4.80
C GLY A 307 -8.54 5.09 5.48
N VAL A 308 -7.57 4.50 4.78
CA VAL A 308 -6.32 4.03 5.45
C VAL A 308 -5.52 5.20 6.05
N SER A 309 -5.56 6.40 5.44
CA SER A 309 -4.95 7.61 6.01
C SER A 309 -5.55 8.07 7.33
N GLU A 310 -6.77 7.64 7.68
CA GLU A 310 -7.43 7.99 8.94
C GLU A 310 -6.72 7.37 10.14
N LEU A 311 -6.19 6.14 9.99
CA LEU A 311 -5.35 5.48 10.99
C LEU A 311 -4.19 6.38 11.48
N VAL A 312 -3.52 7.06 10.56
CA VAL A 312 -2.39 7.93 10.91
C VAL A 312 -2.88 9.18 11.63
N THR A 313 -4.04 9.71 11.23
CA THR A 313 -4.68 10.86 11.89
C THR A 313 -5.09 10.51 13.31
N GLU A 314 -5.70 9.34 13.51
CA GLU A 314 -6.12 8.83 14.83
C GLU A 314 -4.93 8.63 15.77
N LEU A 315 -3.86 8.01 15.28
CA LEU A 315 -2.63 7.79 16.04
C LEU A 315 -1.96 9.10 16.45
N LEU A 316 -1.88 10.09 15.54
CA LEU A 316 -1.29 11.40 15.87
C LEU A 316 -2.12 12.16 16.91
N GLY A 317 -3.44 11.98 16.92
CA GLY A 317 -4.35 12.62 17.87
C GLY A 317 -4.17 14.14 17.89
N SER A 318 -3.81 14.70 19.06
CA SER A 318 -3.57 16.14 19.24
C SER A 318 -2.08 16.53 19.21
N SER A 319 -1.19 15.64 18.77
CA SER A 319 0.25 15.90 18.71
C SER A 319 0.55 17.09 17.78
N ALA A 320 1.54 17.92 18.12
CA ALA A 320 1.95 19.01 17.26
C ALA A 320 2.67 18.46 16.01
N VAL A 321 2.16 18.77 14.82
CA VAL A 321 2.75 18.33 13.54
C VAL A 321 3.21 19.54 12.74
N TRP A 322 4.51 19.58 12.42
CA TRP A 322 5.11 20.58 11.54
C TRP A 322 5.24 20.00 10.14
N LEU A 323 4.28 20.35 9.27
CA LEU A 323 4.27 19.97 7.87
C LEU A 323 5.23 20.85 7.06
N SER A 324 5.54 20.41 5.83
CA SER A 324 6.41 21.09 4.87
C SER A 324 7.78 21.46 5.46
N THR A 325 8.26 20.63 6.38
CA THR A 325 9.46 20.89 7.19
C THR A 325 10.42 19.72 7.05
N ALA A 326 11.26 19.75 6.02
CA ALA A 326 12.29 18.73 5.84
C ALA A 326 13.42 18.90 6.87
N VAL A 327 13.84 17.81 7.52
CA VAL A 327 15.08 17.77 8.30
C VAL A 327 16.23 17.42 7.37
N LEU A 328 17.24 18.29 7.29
CA LEU A 328 18.40 18.12 6.42
C LEU A 328 19.63 17.57 7.15
N SER A 329 19.76 17.86 8.45
CA SER A 329 20.84 17.30 9.26
C SER A 329 20.45 17.09 10.71
N ILE A 330 21.05 16.10 11.35
CA ILE A 330 20.92 15.74 12.76
C ILE A 330 22.31 15.83 13.38
N SER A 331 22.50 16.75 14.32
CA SER A 331 23.75 16.88 15.08
C SER A 331 23.51 16.51 16.54
N ARG A 332 24.30 15.58 17.07
CA ARG A 332 24.13 15.01 18.40
C ARG A 332 25.30 15.41 19.31
N THR A 333 24.97 15.70 20.55
CA THR A 333 25.90 15.95 21.64
C THR A 333 25.53 15.08 22.83
N ASP A 334 26.36 15.08 23.87
CA ASP A 334 26.08 14.35 25.11
C ASP A 334 24.80 14.82 25.82
N ASP A 335 24.34 16.06 25.53
CA ASP A 335 23.23 16.72 26.23
C ASP A 335 21.97 16.93 25.36
N ALA A 336 22.10 16.95 24.02
CA ALA A 336 20.99 17.28 23.14
C ALA A 336 21.18 16.79 21.68
N VAL A 337 20.08 16.81 20.93
CA VAL A 337 20.02 16.60 19.48
C VAL A 337 19.50 17.85 18.79
N SER A 338 20.26 18.38 17.82
CA SER A 338 19.89 19.54 17.01
C SER A 338 19.50 19.10 15.60
N LEU A 339 18.34 19.56 15.14
CA LEU A 339 17.79 19.30 13.82
C LEU A 339 17.91 20.55 12.96
N ARG A 340 18.64 20.50 11.84
CA ARG A 340 18.65 21.57 10.84
C ARG A 340 17.53 21.35 9.85
N LEU A 341 16.63 22.33 9.74
CA LEU A 341 15.47 22.29 8.87
C LEU A 341 15.81 22.80 7.47
N GLY A 342 14.96 22.48 6.49
CA GLY A 342 15.06 22.93 5.10
C GLY A 342 15.02 24.44 4.94
N THR A 343 14.46 25.16 5.91
CA THR A 343 14.45 26.62 5.99
C THR A 343 15.81 27.22 6.38
N GLY A 344 16.74 26.39 6.87
CA GLY A 344 18.04 26.79 7.41
C GLY A 344 18.06 27.02 8.94
N GLU A 345 16.90 27.00 9.60
CA GLU A 345 16.82 27.08 11.06
C GLU A 345 17.27 25.77 11.73
N SER A 346 17.79 25.86 12.95
CA SER A 346 18.09 24.71 13.81
C SER A 346 17.20 24.71 15.04
N VAL A 347 16.62 23.56 15.35
CA VAL A 347 15.79 23.35 16.54
C VAL A 347 16.38 22.22 17.37
N THR A 348 16.52 22.45 18.68
CA THR A 348 17.10 21.49 19.62
C THR A 348 16.03 20.75 20.40
N PHE A 349 16.25 19.45 20.59
CA PHE A 349 15.46 18.51 21.37
C PHE A 349 16.39 17.67 22.26
N ASP A 350 15.85 17.06 23.30
CA ASP A 350 16.62 16.15 24.16
C ASP A 350 16.77 14.79 23.50
N ARG A 351 15.72 14.33 22.80
CA ARG A 351 15.64 13.07 22.05
C ARG A 351 14.96 13.23 20.71
N VAL A 352 15.35 12.37 19.78
CA VAL A 352 14.79 12.28 18.43
C VAL A 352 14.50 10.82 18.09
N ILE A 353 13.30 10.56 17.59
CA ILE A 353 12.96 9.30 16.91
C ILE A 353 12.97 9.55 15.41
N LEU A 354 13.85 8.87 14.68
CA LEU A 354 13.96 8.94 13.24
C LEU A 354 13.11 7.83 12.62
N THR A 355 12.09 8.22 11.85
CA THR A 355 11.10 7.30 11.24
C THR A 355 11.08 7.35 9.72
N VAL A 356 12.15 7.88 9.12
CA VAL A 356 12.24 8.04 7.66
C VAL A 356 12.44 6.67 6.97
N PRO A 357 11.95 6.51 5.73
CA PRO A 357 12.10 5.27 4.98
C PRO A 357 13.57 4.85 4.76
N LEU A 358 13.80 3.53 4.60
CA LEU A 358 15.13 2.99 4.32
C LEU A 358 15.77 3.60 3.06
N GLY A 359 15.00 3.85 2.01
CA GLY A 359 15.47 4.51 0.80
C GLY A 359 16.00 5.94 1.04
N VAL A 360 15.41 6.68 1.99
CA VAL A 360 15.88 8.02 2.40
C VAL A 360 17.22 7.92 3.15
N LEU A 361 17.38 6.90 4.01
CA LEU A 361 18.63 6.63 4.72
C LEU A 361 19.75 6.23 3.74
N LYS A 362 19.47 5.32 2.81
CA LYS A 362 20.43 4.88 1.77
C LYS A 362 20.85 6.01 0.85
N ALA A 363 19.93 6.91 0.49
CA ALA A 363 20.23 8.09 -0.30
C ALA A 363 21.02 9.17 0.48
N GLN A 364 21.26 8.97 1.79
CA GLN A 364 21.95 9.92 2.65
C GLN A 364 21.34 11.33 2.60
N ALA A 365 20.00 11.40 2.47
CA ALA A 365 19.29 12.67 2.35
C ALA A 365 19.31 13.51 3.64
N ILE A 366 19.64 12.88 4.77
CA ILE A 366 19.81 13.53 6.07
C ILE A 366 21.24 13.28 6.54
N GLU A 367 22.00 14.35 6.75
CA GLU A 367 23.36 14.28 7.29
C GLU A 367 23.30 14.02 8.80
N ILE A 368 24.03 13.02 9.31
CA ILE A 368 24.03 12.68 10.74
C ILE A 368 25.45 12.80 11.30
N GLU A 369 25.61 13.67 12.30
CA GLU A 369 26.88 13.94 12.99
C GLU A 369 26.73 13.74 14.51
N PRO A 370 27.59 12.95 15.18
CA PRO A 370 28.59 12.05 14.61
C PRO A 370 27.96 10.97 13.71
N PRO A 371 28.72 10.41 12.74
CA PRO A 371 28.24 9.35 11.88
C PRO A 371 27.66 8.18 12.68
N LEU A 372 26.64 7.51 12.13
CA LEU A 372 26.07 6.30 12.72
C LEU A 372 27.14 5.23 12.94
N PRO A 373 27.07 4.41 13.99
CA PRO A 373 27.91 3.22 14.17
C PRO A 373 28.08 2.38 12.91
N PHE A 374 29.21 1.68 12.79
CA PHE A 374 29.53 0.88 11.59
C PHE A 374 28.41 -0.11 11.26
N ASP A 375 27.92 -0.87 12.25
CA ASP A 375 26.90 -1.89 12.07
C ASP A 375 25.57 -1.31 11.55
N GLN A 376 25.20 -0.10 11.98
CA GLN A 376 24.02 0.59 11.45
C GLN A 376 24.20 1.06 10.01
N ARG A 377 25.39 1.55 9.65
CA ARG A 377 25.68 1.92 8.25
C ARG A 377 25.73 0.70 7.34
N ALA A 378 26.28 -0.41 7.83
CA ALA A 378 26.28 -1.70 7.14
C ALA A 378 24.85 -2.19 6.93
N ALA A 379 24.01 -2.17 7.97
CA ALA A 379 22.59 -2.51 7.85
C ALA A 379 21.83 -1.67 6.84
N ILE A 380 22.04 -0.34 6.83
CA ILE A 380 21.45 0.56 5.81
C ILE A 380 21.92 0.16 4.41
N ALA A 381 23.20 -0.21 4.24
CA ALA A 381 23.74 -0.60 2.95
C ALA A 381 23.21 -1.97 2.48
N GLU A 382 23.08 -2.94 3.38
CA GLU A 382 22.83 -4.34 3.08
C GLU A 382 21.34 -4.71 2.98
N LEU A 383 20.45 -4.07 3.75
CA LEU A 383 19.01 -4.31 3.62
C LEU A 383 18.51 -3.90 2.22
N GLY A 384 17.63 -4.68 1.62
CA GLY A 384 16.95 -4.32 0.38
C GLY A 384 15.79 -3.36 0.64
N PHE A 385 15.45 -2.54 -0.36
CA PHE A 385 14.14 -1.91 -0.44
C PHE A 385 13.66 -2.00 -1.89
N GLY A 386 12.39 -2.32 -2.07
CA GLY A 386 11.79 -2.48 -3.39
C GLY A 386 10.92 -1.29 -3.78
N ASP A 387 10.48 -1.32 -5.03
CA ASP A 387 9.55 -0.35 -5.60
C ASP A 387 8.24 -1.06 -5.97
N VAL A 388 7.14 -0.57 -5.42
CA VAL A 388 5.79 -1.04 -5.74
C VAL A 388 4.90 0.17 -5.98
N GLU A 389 4.21 0.16 -7.09
CA GLU A 389 3.25 1.19 -7.47
C GLU A 389 1.87 0.56 -7.67
N SER A 390 0.85 1.36 -7.39
CA SER A 390 -0.54 1.03 -7.65
C SER A 390 -1.02 1.82 -8.87
N VAL A 391 -1.92 1.20 -9.64
CA VAL A 391 -2.68 1.86 -10.69
C VAL A 391 -4.15 1.52 -10.52
N TRP A 392 -4.97 2.55 -10.46
CA TRP A 392 -6.42 2.47 -10.37
C TRP A 392 -7.02 2.95 -11.68
N VAL A 393 -7.92 2.16 -12.24
CA VAL A 393 -8.50 2.42 -13.57
C VAL A 393 -10.01 2.40 -13.44
N ARG A 394 -10.66 3.51 -13.80
CA ARG A 394 -12.12 3.66 -13.79
C ARG A 394 -12.64 3.65 -15.21
N PHE A 395 -13.75 2.95 -15.43
CA PHE A 395 -14.51 2.96 -16.67
C PHE A 395 -15.92 3.51 -16.46
N ASP A 396 -16.64 3.83 -17.53
CA ASP A 396 -18.05 4.20 -17.44
C ASP A 396 -18.96 2.96 -17.31
N GLU A 397 -18.60 1.88 -18.01
CA GLU A 397 -19.29 0.60 -17.99
C GLU A 397 -18.27 -0.55 -17.98
N ALA A 398 -18.60 -1.65 -17.30
CA ALA A 398 -17.77 -2.85 -17.30
C ALA A 398 -17.83 -3.56 -18.67
N PHE A 399 -16.67 -3.88 -19.25
CA PHE A 399 -16.55 -4.61 -20.53
C PHE A 399 -16.16 -6.10 -20.34
N TRP A 400 -16.11 -6.55 -19.09
CA TRP A 400 -15.58 -7.83 -18.62
C TRP A 400 -16.63 -8.58 -17.76
N SER A 401 -16.43 -9.87 -17.48
CA SER A 401 -17.24 -10.65 -16.52
C SER A 401 -17.09 -10.13 -15.09
N THR A 402 -18.21 -9.88 -14.44
CA THR A 402 -18.28 -9.31 -13.09
C THR A 402 -18.24 -10.37 -11.98
N ASP A 403 -17.80 -11.59 -12.27
CA ASP A 403 -17.89 -12.71 -11.32
C ASP A 403 -16.63 -12.88 -10.46
N ALA A 404 -15.45 -12.74 -11.06
CA ALA A 404 -14.17 -12.93 -10.36
C ALA A 404 -13.63 -11.60 -9.81
N VAL A 405 -13.25 -11.60 -8.54
CA VAL A 405 -12.67 -10.45 -7.82
C VAL A 405 -11.19 -10.25 -8.15
N GLN A 406 -10.49 -11.32 -8.57
CA GLN A 406 -9.07 -11.26 -8.88
C GLN A 406 -8.80 -11.97 -10.21
N TRP A 407 -7.94 -11.40 -11.03
CA TRP A 407 -7.47 -11.99 -12.29
C TRP A 407 -5.96 -11.97 -12.37
N SER A 408 -5.39 -12.95 -13.06
CA SER A 408 -3.97 -13.01 -13.38
C SER A 408 -3.78 -13.45 -14.84
N VAL A 409 -2.90 -12.76 -15.57
CA VAL A 409 -2.53 -13.13 -16.94
C VAL A 409 -1.19 -13.84 -16.96
N LEU A 410 -1.21 -15.12 -17.36
CA LEU A 410 -0.03 -15.97 -17.48
C LEU A 410 0.66 -15.78 -18.83
N GLY A 411 2.00 -15.83 -18.84
CA GLY A 411 2.79 -15.86 -20.08
C GLY A 411 2.73 -14.57 -20.89
N SER A 412 2.68 -13.43 -20.21
CA SER A 412 2.68 -12.10 -20.82
C SER A 412 3.79 -11.22 -20.27
N ASP A 413 4.24 -10.25 -21.07
CA ASP A 413 5.14 -9.17 -20.66
C ASP A 413 4.35 -7.89 -20.31
N PHE A 414 3.09 -8.04 -19.90
CA PHE A 414 2.24 -6.89 -19.58
C PHE A 414 2.75 -6.14 -18.36
N ILE A 415 2.52 -4.83 -18.36
CA ILE A 415 2.91 -3.95 -17.24
C ILE A 415 2.15 -4.30 -15.96
N VAL A 416 0.87 -4.69 -16.09
CA VAL A 416 0.05 -5.24 -15.01
C VAL A 416 -0.41 -6.63 -15.43
N THR A 417 -0.05 -7.65 -14.65
CA THR A 417 -0.51 -9.03 -14.86
C THR A 417 -1.65 -9.41 -13.91
N ASP A 418 -1.67 -8.81 -12.72
CA ASP A 418 -2.60 -9.14 -11.65
C ASP A 418 -3.53 -7.96 -11.35
N TRP A 419 -4.83 -8.24 -11.39
CA TRP A 419 -5.89 -7.24 -11.29
C TRP A 419 -6.86 -7.58 -10.17
N VAL A 420 -7.21 -6.59 -9.36
CA VAL A 420 -8.38 -6.64 -8.49
C VAL A 420 -9.55 -5.98 -9.22
N ASN A 421 -10.62 -6.75 -9.41
CA ASN A 421 -11.88 -6.30 -9.97
C ASN A 421 -12.82 -5.87 -8.84
N LEU A 422 -13.13 -4.58 -8.76
CA LEU A 422 -14.04 -4.06 -7.73
C LEU A 422 -15.52 -4.20 -8.10
N MET A 423 -15.86 -4.61 -9.33
CA MET A 423 -17.24 -4.75 -9.76
C MET A 423 -18.06 -5.75 -8.90
N PRO A 424 -17.57 -6.95 -8.54
CA PRO A 424 -18.30 -7.89 -7.69
C PRO A 424 -18.42 -7.41 -6.23
N ILE A 425 -17.51 -6.54 -5.79
CA ILE A 425 -17.44 -6.02 -4.41
C ILE A 425 -18.34 -4.78 -4.25
N THR A 426 -18.25 -3.84 -5.19
CA THR A 426 -18.76 -2.47 -5.05
C THR A 426 -19.87 -2.15 -6.05
N GLY A 427 -20.07 -2.99 -7.07
CA GLY A 427 -20.95 -2.70 -8.20
C GLY A 427 -20.42 -1.62 -9.14
N SER A 428 -19.16 -1.21 -8.98
CA SER A 428 -18.55 -0.14 -9.77
C SER A 428 -17.44 -0.65 -10.70
N PRO A 429 -17.35 -0.12 -11.94
CA PRO A 429 -16.39 -0.58 -12.94
C PRO A 429 -14.98 0.01 -12.70
N VAL A 430 -14.35 -0.45 -11.62
CA VAL A 430 -13.01 -0.04 -11.20
C VAL A 430 -12.10 -1.25 -11.08
N LEU A 431 -10.88 -1.12 -11.61
CA LEU A 431 -9.82 -2.12 -11.53
C LEU A 431 -8.61 -1.54 -10.78
N ILE A 432 -7.93 -2.39 -10.01
CA ILE A 432 -6.67 -2.07 -9.34
C ILE A 432 -5.58 -3.01 -9.84
N GLY A 433 -4.50 -2.45 -10.37
CA GLY A 433 -3.27 -3.17 -10.66
C GLY A 433 -2.19 -2.80 -9.66
N LEU A 434 -1.32 -3.75 -9.31
CA LEU A 434 -0.04 -3.43 -8.68
C LEU A 434 1.11 -3.89 -9.54
N VAL A 435 2.15 -3.07 -9.51
CA VAL A 435 3.31 -3.19 -10.38
C VAL A 435 4.53 -3.01 -9.50
N GLY A 436 5.40 -4.00 -9.45
CA GLY A 436 6.63 -3.92 -8.68
C GLY A 436 7.91 -4.05 -9.51
N GLY A 437 9.04 -3.86 -8.85
CA GLY A 437 10.37 -4.05 -9.43
C GLY A 437 10.64 -3.12 -10.62
N GLU A 438 11.31 -3.64 -11.65
CA GLU A 438 11.64 -2.85 -12.85
C GLU A 438 10.40 -2.31 -13.59
N ALA A 439 9.27 -3.03 -13.53
CA ALA A 439 8.02 -2.60 -14.15
C ALA A 439 7.44 -1.36 -13.47
N ALA A 440 7.63 -1.20 -12.15
CA ALA A 440 7.18 -0.03 -11.39
C ALA A 440 7.91 1.24 -11.86
N SER A 441 9.24 1.16 -11.97
CA SER A 441 10.08 2.24 -12.51
C SER A 441 9.74 2.55 -13.97
N SER A 442 9.45 1.51 -14.77
CA SER A 442 9.02 1.69 -16.15
C SER A 442 7.68 2.41 -16.25
N MET A 443 6.72 2.07 -15.38
CA MET A 443 5.40 2.70 -15.32
C MET A 443 5.49 4.18 -14.96
N SER A 444 6.34 4.56 -14.00
CA SER A 444 6.46 5.95 -13.55
C SER A 444 6.98 6.87 -14.67
N ALA A 445 7.80 6.34 -15.57
CA ALA A 445 8.37 7.05 -16.71
C ALA A 445 7.38 7.27 -17.88
N LEU A 446 6.26 6.54 -17.92
CA LEU A 446 5.27 6.65 -19.01
C LEU A 446 4.45 7.94 -18.89
N SER A 447 4.18 8.60 -20.02
CA SER A 447 3.12 9.62 -20.07
C SER A 447 1.73 8.99 -19.83
N ASP A 448 0.74 9.82 -19.52
CA ASP A 448 -0.64 9.33 -19.27
C ASP A 448 -1.21 8.58 -20.49
N GLY A 449 -0.88 9.03 -21.70
CA GLY A 449 -1.30 8.37 -22.94
C GLY A 449 -0.62 7.00 -23.13
N GLU A 450 0.69 6.93 -22.93
CA GLU A 450 1.44 5.67 -23.05
C GLU A 450 1.01 4.66 -21.97
N LEU A 451 0.73 5.13 -20.75
CA LEU A 451 0.16 4.28 -19.71
C LEU A 451 -1.22 3.78 -20.12
N SER A 452 -2.11 4.65 -20.59
CA SER A 452 -3.44 4.24 -21.05
C SER A 452 -3.35 3.14 -22.12
N ASP A 453 -2.47 3.27 -23.10
CA ASP A 453 -2.26 2.25 -24.15
C ASP A 453 -1.73 0.92 -23.58
N ALA A 454 -0.79 0.99 -22.64
CA ALA A 454 -0.25 -0.19 -21.97
C ALA A 454 -1.30 -0.92 -21.13
N LEU A 455 -2.14 -0.19 -20.38
CA LEU A 455 -3.22 -0.76 -19.59
C LEU A 455 -4.31 -1.37 -20.47
N MET A 456 -4.70 -0.71 -21.57
CA MET A 456 -5.65 -1.28 -22.53
C MET A 456 -5.12 -2.58 -23.15
N THR A 457 -3.82 -2.67 -23.40
CA THR A 457 -3.17 -3.90 -23.86
C THR A 457 -3.24 -5.01 -22.79
N ALA A 458 -2.92 -4.68 -21.54
CA ALA A 458 -2.97 -5.61 -20.41
C ALA A 458 -4.38 -6.11 -20.08
N LEU A 459 -5.41 -5.32 -20.41
CA LEU A 459 -6.81 -5.64 -20.17
C LEU A 459 -7.52 -6.34 -21.34
N ALA A 460 -6.87 -6.43 -22.50
CA ALA A 460 -7.42 -7.10 -23.68
C ALA A 460 -7.88 -8.56 -23.44
N PRO A 461 -7.22 -9.37 -22.60
CA PRO A 461 -7.67 -10.73 -22.31
C PRO A 461 -9.06 -10.83 -21.67
N PHE A 462 -9.55 -9.75 -21.04
CA PHE A 462 -10.82 -9.75 -20.30
C PHE A 462 -12.02 -9.26 -21.13
N VAL A 463 -11.80 -8.91 -22.39
CA VAL A 463 -12.86 -8.40 -23.27
C VAL A 463 -13.89 -9.50 -23.56
N GLY A 464 -15.10 -9.34 -23.05
CA GLY A 464 -16.19 -10.29 -23.25
C GLY A 464 -16.03 -11.64 -22.54
N ALA A 465 -15.07 -11.73 -21.60
CA ALA A 465 -14.92 -12.85 -20.69
C ALA A 465 -16.11 -12.97 -19.72
#